data_AF-A0A958MXR4-F1
#
_entry.id   AF-A0A958MXR4-F1
#
_cell.length_a   1.000
_cell.length_b   1.000
_cell.length_c   1.000
_cell.angle_alpha   90.00
_cell.angle_beta   90.00
_cell.angle_gamma   90.00
#
_symmetry.space_group_name_H-M   'P 1'
#
loop_
_entity.id
_entity.type
_entity.pdbx_description
1 polymer ?
#
loop_
_entity_poly.entity_id
_entity_poly.type
_entity_poly.pdbx_seq_one_letter_code
_entity_poly.pdbx_strand_id
1 'polypeptide(L)'
;MPTPKPDDFERKVKSEVCQLRSKGLLTQVEALCDQMKKGALILMTSKFNEKCQAFIDENGQLGEWGVQVLKTIAMVDEDCFYKQMNVVGLCPRFSQMKPEDKSKFWVYVFASIAQKESSCDPSVYASGSYGRADGLFQLEHSYVLRRGSGRDADLCRTRGPTDTLDVTFQIECAVSIFRDIHCKMNRPIEYRGGYWERLRGQRR
;
A
#
# COMPACT_ATOMS: atom_id res chain seq x y z
N MET A 1 3.77 -28.70 15.67
CA MET A 1 2.46 -28.01 15.77
C MET A 1 1.80 -28.07 14.40
N PRO A 2 0.49 -28.33 14.28
CA PRO A 2 -0.19 -28.30 12.98
C PRO A 2 -0.35 -26.86 12.48
N THR A 3 -0.03 -26.60 11.22
CA THR A 3 -0.31 -25.32 10.56
C THR A 3 -1.78 -25.23 10.13
N PRO A 4 -2.45 -24.07 10.23
CA PRO A 4 -3.80 -23.89 9.70
C PRO A 4 -3.86 -24.16 8.19
N LYS A 5 -5.03 -24.62 7.69
CA LYS A 5 -5.25 -24.78 6.25
C LYS A 5 -5.72 -23.45 5.63
N PRO A 6 -5.40 -23.15 4.35
CA PRO A 6 -5.81 -21.90 3.69
C PRO A 6 -7.33 -21.64 3.78
N ASP A 7 -8.12 -22.69 3.54
CA ASP A 7 -9.58 -22.66 3.48
C ASP A 7 -10.26 -22.26 4.79
N ASP A 8 -9.56 -22.38 5.93
CA ASP A 8 -10.08 -22.02 7.25
C ASP A 8 -9.87 -20.53 7.54
N PHE A 9 -8.76 -19.94 7.06
CA PHE A 9 -8.55 -18.49 7.07
C PHE A 9 -9.56 -17.80 6.16
N GLU A 10 -9.75 -18.32 4.94
CA GLU A 10 -10.67 -17.73 3.97
C GLU A 10 -12.14 -17.80 4.44
N ARG A 11 -12.56 -18.91 5.08
CA ARG A 11 -13.88 -19.01 5.71
C ARG A 11 -14.04 -18.08 6.91
N LYS A 12 -13.01 -17.93 7.76
CA LYS A 12 -13.07 -17.00 8.89
C LYS A 12 -13.30 -15.56 8.41
N VAL A 13 -12.48 -15.08 7.47
CA VAL A 13 -12.63 -13.76 6.83
C VAL A 13 -14.03 -13.59 6.23
N LYS A 14 -14.53 -14.56 5.44
CA LYS A 14 -15.87 -14.51 4.86
C LYS A 14 -17.00 -14.48 5.91
N SER A 15 -16.82 -15.14 7.06
CA SER A 15 -17.81 -15.13 8.15
C SER A 15 -17.87 -13.82 8.92
N GLU A 16 -16.71 -13.21 9.21
CA GLU A 16 -16.60 -11.95 9.95
C GLU A 16 -17.07 -10.76 9.10
N VAL A 17 -16.82 -10.78 7.79
CA VAL A 17 -17.36 -9.82 6.81
C VAL A 17 -18.90 -9.84 6.75
N CYS A 18 -19.54 -10.98 7.02
CA CYS A 18 -20.98 -11.16 6.81
C CYS A 18 -21.87 -10.60 7.94
N GLN A 19 -21.36 -10.44 9.17
CA GLN A 19 -22.20 -10.07 10.33
C GLN A 19 -22.37 -8.55 10.55
N LEU A 20 -21.54 -7.70 9.94
CA LEU A 20 -21.46 -6.27 10.31
C LEU A 20 -22.28 -5.35 9.39
N ARG A 21 -23.60 -5.53 9.38
CA ARG A 21 -24.57 -4.55 8.85
C ARG A 21 -25.50 -4.01 9.94
N SER A 22 -25.35 -2.74 10.32
CA SER A 22 -26.39 -1.70 10.07
C SER A 22 -26.07 -0.35 10.76
N LYS A 23 -26.55 0.74 10.12
CA LYS A 23 -26.73 2.10 10.68
C LYS A 23 -25.44 2.94 10.91
N GLY A 24 -24.96 3.59 9.84
CA GLY A 24 -23.89 4.60 9.86
C GLY A 24 -22.50 3.99 9.57
N LEU A 25 -21.79 4.29 8.46
CA LEU A 25 -21.97 5.37 7.48
C LEU A 25 -21.85 6.79 8.09
N LEU A 26 -21.07 6.89 9.18
CA LEU A 26 -20.94 8.08 10.05
C LEU A 26 -19.56 8.13 10.76
N THR A 27 -18.58 7.47 10.12
CA THR A 27 -17.16 7.30 10.51
C THR A 27 -16.29 6.88 9.30
N GLN A 28 -16.85 6.78 8.08
CA GLN A 28 -16.25 6.10 6.94
C GLN A 28 -15.12 6.91 6.33
N VAL A 29 -13.88 6.58 6.69
CA VAL A 29 -12.66 7.21 6.13
C VAL A 29 -12.54 8.71 6.51
N GLU A 30 -13.47 9.23 7.30
CA GLU A 30 -13.71 10.66 7.49
C GLU A 30 -12.53 11.49 8.05
N ALA A 31 -11.95 11.32 9.24
CA ALA A 31 -11.62 10.16 10.09
C ALA A 31 -10.40 9.30 9.70
N LEU A 32 -9.85 9.40 8.48
CA LEU A 32 -8.64 8.66 8.05
C LEU A 32 -7.39 9.53 7.70
N CYS A 33 -7.16 10.75 8.18
CA CYS A 33 -7.61 11.40 9.41
C CYS A 33 -8.05 12.85 9.15
N ASP A 34 -9.25 13.06 8.59
CA ASP A 34 -9.90 14.40 8.58
C ASP A 34 -9.03 15.52 8.00
N GLN A 35 -8.60 15.29 6.74
CA GLN A 35 -7.65 16.07 5.93
C GLN A 35 -6.18 15.96 6.39
N MET A 36 -5.25 15.81 5.42
CA MET A 36 -3.79 15.81 5.61
C MET A 36 -3.29 17.26 5.78
N LYS A 37 -3.51 17.83 6.98
CA LYS A 37 -4.51 18.90 7.13
C LYS A 37 -4.35 20.23 6.38
N LYS A 38 -3.18 20.58 5.81
CA LYS A 38 -3.03 21.84 5.02
C LYS A 38 -1.78 22.02 4.14
N GLY A 39 -1.05 20.96 3.77
CA GLY A 39 0.21 21.14 2.99
C GLY A 39 0.70 19.94 2.17
N ALA A 40 0.54 18.72 2.65
CA ALA A 40 0.88 17.49 1.90
C ALA A 40 -0.23 17.04 0.91
N LEU A 41 -1.15 17.95 0.58
CA LEU A 41 -2.51 17.64 0.12
C LEU A 41 -2.62 17.42 -1.40
N ILE A 42 -1.95 16.41 -1.95
CA ILE A 42 -2.04 16.07 -3.40
C ILE A 42 -2.42 14.59 -3.66
N LEU A 43 -2.29 13.69 -2.68
CA LEU A 43 -2.50 12.25 -2.85
C LEU A 43 -3.99 11.80 -2.83
N MET A 44 -4.78 12.20 -1.82
CA MET A 44 -6.05 11.52 -1.48
C MET A 44 -7.32 12.41 -1.54
N THR A 45 -7.44 13.31 -2.52
CA THR A 45 -8.62 14.20 -2.66
C THR A 45 -9.29 14.07 -4.03
N SER A 46 -9.63 12.84 -4.41
CA SER A 46 -10.60 12.51 -5.47
C SER A 46 -11.12 11.10 -5.22
N LYS A 47 -12.40 10.83 -5.54
CA LYS A 47 -12.95 9.45 -5.61
C LYS A 47 -11.99 8.58 -6.42
N PHE A 48 -11.71 7.36 -5.94
CA PHE A 48 -10.87 6.43 -6.68
C PHE A 48 -11.46 6.16 -8.07
N ASN A 49 -10.61 6.21 -9.09
CA ASN A 49 -11.01 5.83 -10.44
C ASN A 49 -11.42 4.34 -10.48
N GLU A 50 -12.10 3.93 -11.54
CA GLU A 50 -12.63 2.57 -11.70
C GLU A 50 -11.57 1.47 -11.52
N LYS A 51 -10.37 1.65 -12.09
CA LYS A 51 -9.26 0.69 -11.95
C LYS A 51 -8.75 0.59 -10.51
N CYS A 52 -8.73 1.70 -9.77
CA CYS A 52 -8.32 1.72 -8.37
C CYS A 52 -9.28 0.98 -7.43
N GLN A 53 -10.51 0.68 -7.84
CA GLN A 53 -11.47 -0.08 -7.02
C GLN A 53 -11.03 -1.55 -6.82
N ALA A 54 -10.12 -2.05 -7.66
CA ALA A 54 -9.46 -3.35 -7.45
C ALA A 54 -8.61 -3.40 -6.16
N PHE A 55 -8.25 -2.25 -5.57
CA PHE A 55 -7.76 -2.18 -4.18
C PHE A 55 -8.91 -2.12 -3.18
N ILE A 56 -9.75 -1.07 -3.25
CA ILE A 56 -10.84 -0.82 -2.31
C ILE A 56 -11.96 0.00 -2.98
N ASP A 57 -13.20 -0.45 -2.82
CA ASP A 57 -14.38 0.18 -3.43
C ASP A 57 -14.86 1.42 -2.65
N GLU A 58 -15.89 2.09 -3.17
CA GLU A 58 -16.50 3.26 -2.50
C GLU A 58 -17.28 2.93 -1.21
N ASN A 59 -17.55 1.65 -0.94
CA ASN A 59 -18.16 1.17 0.31
C ASN A 59 -17.09 0.76 1.35
N GLY A 60 -15.80 0.81 1.00
CA GLY A 60 -14.69 0.35 1.82
C GLY A 60 -14.57 -1.19 1.90
N GLN A 61 -15.04 -1.90 0.87
CA GLN A 61 -14.83 -3.34 0.64
C GLN A 61 -13.53 -3.54 -0.15
N LEU A 62 -12.79 -4.62 0.15
CA LEU A 62 -11.50 -4.90 -0.48
C LEU A 62 -11.69 -5.60 -1.83
N GLY A 63 -11.04 -5.07 -2.86
CA GLY A 63 -10.83 -5.79 -4.12
C GLY A 63 -9.64 -6.75 -4.04
N GLU A 64 -9.40 -7.49 -5.12
CA GLU A 64 -8.32 -8.49 -5.23
C GLU A 64 -6.92 -7.95 -4.88
N TRP A 65 -6.59 -6.74 -5.33
CA TRP A 65 -5.29 -6.11 -5.06
C TRP A 65 -5.20 -5.64 -3.60
N GLY A 66 -6.32 -5.25 -3.00
CA GLY A 66 -6.40 -4.93 -1.56
C GLY A 66 -6.17 -6.17 -0.69
N VAL A 67 -6.76 -7.30 -1.05
CA VAL A 67 -6.51 -8.59 -0.39
C VAL A 67 -5.05 -9.02 -0.55
N GLN A 68 -4.46 -8.90 -1.75
CA GLN A 68 -3.05 -9.22 -1.98
C GLN A 68 -2.11 -8.27 -1.21
N VAL A 69 -2.43 -6.97 -1.06
CA VAL A 69 -1.69 -6.03 -0.19
C VAL A 69 -1.66 -6.55 1.25
N LEU A 70 -2.81 -6.91 1.84
CA LEU A 70 -2.87 -7.38 3.23
C LEU A 70 -2.17 -8.72 3.44
N LYS A 71 -2.39 -9.69 2.53
CA LYS A 71 -1.66 -10.96 2.50
C LYS A 71 -0.15 -10.74 2.47
N THR A 72 0.31 -9.76 1.68
CA THR A 72 1.73 -9.41 1.59
C THR A 72 2.24 -8.77 2.88
N ILE A 73 1.48 -7.86 3.52
CA ILE A 73 1.86 -7.26 4.80
C ILE A 73 2.06 -8.35 5.86
N ALA A 74 1.09 -9.26 5.98
CA ALA A 74 1.17 -10.40 6.89
C ALA A 74 2.34 -11.35 6.58
N MET A 75 2.71 -11.50 5.30
CA MET A 75 3.86 -12.29 4.87
C MET A 75 5.21 -11.64 5.19
N VAL A 76 5.34 -10.31 5.06
CA VAL A 76 6.65 -9.65 5.26
C VAL A 76 6.92 -9.32 6.73
N ASP A 77 6.00 -8.62 7.40
CA ASP A 77 6.14 -8.07 8.76
C ASP A 77 4.84 -7.34 9.19
N GLU A 78 3.86 -8.04 9.74
CA GLU A 78 2.60 -7.40 10.18
C GLU A 78 2.85 -6.34 11.29
N ASP A 79 3.73 -6.65 12.25
CA ASP A 79 4.02 -5.79 13.39
C ASP A 79 4.67 -4.48 12.98
N CYS A 80 5.54 -4.49 11.97
CA CYS A 80 6.04 -3.29 11.32
C CYS A 80 4.89 -2.35 10.92
N PHE A 81 3.96 -2.82 10.10
CA PHE A 81 2.87 -2.00 9.57
C PHE A 81 1.81 -1.62 10.61
N TYR A 82 1.53 -2.47 11.61
CA TYR A 82 0.40 -2.26 12.53
C TYR A 82 0.79 -1.65 13.87
N LYS A 83 2.10 -1.68 14.22
CA LYS A 83 2.62 -1.24 15.53
C LYS A 83 3.83 -0.30 15.44
N GLN A 84 4.78 -0.54 14.51
CA GLN A 84 6.07 0.18 14.50
C GLN A 84 6.08 1.42 13.59
N MET A 85 5.44 1.36 12.42
CA MET A 85 5.63 2.37 11.37
C MET A 85 5.03 3.72 11.77
N ASN A 86 5.86 4.77 11.80
CA ASN A 86 5.42 6.10 12.19
C ASN A 86 4.62 6.78 11.05
N VAL A 87 3.29 6.66 11.13
CA VAL A 87 2.34 7.29 10.22
C VAL A 87 1.64 8.53 10.81
N VAL A 88 2.08 9.02 11.97
CA VAL A 88 1.37 10.08 12.73
C VAL A 88 1.19 11.37 11.93
N GLY A 89 2.10 11.70 11.01
CA GLY A 89 1.97 12.84 10.09
C GLY A 89 0.84 12.68 9.05
N LEU A 90 0.47 11.45 8.69
CA LEU A 90 -0.62 11.14 7.75
C LEU A 90 -1.95 10.89 8.47
N CYS A 91 -1.93 10.10 9.55
CA CYS A 91 -3.11 9.82 10.36
C CYS A 91 -2.77 9.74 11.86
N PRO A 92 -2.92 10.85 12.62
CA PRO A 92 -2.56 10.92 14.04
C PRO A 92 -3.27 9.91 14.95
N ARG A 93 -4.43 9.38 14.54
CA ARG A 93 -5.21 8.38 15.30
C ARG A 93 -4.85 6.93 14.96
N PHE A 94 -3.89 6.66 14.07
CA PHE A 94 -3.58 5.30 13.60
C PHE A 94 -3.32 4.30 14.73
N SER A 95 -2.60 4.69 15.79
CA SER A 95 -2.35 3.82 16.95
C SER A 95 -3.63 3.38 17.68
N GLN A 96 -4.71 4.17 17.59
CA GLN A 96 -6.02 3.95 18.21
C GLN A 96 -7.01 3.20 17.30
N MET A 97 -6.69 3.04 16.01
CA MET A 97 -7.52 2.33 15.04
C MET A 97 -7.51 0.82 15.29
N LYS A 98 -8.65 0.16 15.06
CA LYS A 98 -8.77 -1.31 15.18
C LYS A 98 -7.99 -2.01 14.05
N PRO A 99 -7.66 -3.31 14.16
CA PRO A 99 -6.96 -4.03 13.11
C PRO A 99 -7.62 -3.94 11.74
N GLU A 100 -8.95 -3.97 11.68
CA GLU A 100 -9.73 -3.90 10.43
C GLU A 100 -9.59 -2.52 9.76
N ASP A 101 -9.62 -1.46 10.57
CA ASP A 101 -9.44 -0.08 10.12
C ASP A 101 -7.99 0.19 9.68
N LYS A 102 -7.00 -0.39 10.38
CA LYS A 102 -5.58 -0.35 10.00
C LYS A 102 -5.32 -1.06 8.67
N SER A 103 -5.96 -2.21 8.46
CA SER A 103 -5.94 -2.92 7.17
C SER A 103 -6.47 -2.03 6.04
N LYS A 104 -7.63 -1.40 6.23
CA LYS A 104 -8.18 -0.47 5.24
C LYS A 104 -7.27 0.74 5.00
N PHE A 105 -6.69 1.34 6.06
CA PHE A 105 -5.72 2.44 5.93
C PHE A 105 -4.55 2.06 5.01
N TRP A 106 -3.95 0.88 5.19
CA TRP A 106 -2.84 0.47 4.33
C TRP A 106 -3.26 0.25 2.88
N VAL A 107 -4.43 -0.33 2.64
CA VAL A 107 -4.98 -0.47 1.28
C VAL A 107 -5.28 0.91 0.65
N TYR A 108 -5.81 1.88 1.42
CA TYR A 108 -5.97 3.28 0.96
C TYR A 108 -4.63 3.94 0.63
N VAL A 109 -3.57 3.70 1.40
CA VAL A 109 -2.21 4.20 1.11
C VAL A 109 -1.70 3.63 -0.22
N PHE A 110 -1.70 2.30 -0.41
CA PHE A 110 -1.23 1.69 -1.66
C PHE A 110 -2.08 2.08 -2.86
N ALA A 111 -3.41 2.10 -2.74
CA ALA A 111 -4.31 2.55 -3.80
C ALA A 111 -4.08 4.01 -4.21
N SER A 112 -3.74 4.88 -3.25
CA SER A 112 -3.44 6.30 -3.52
C SER A 112 -2.11 6.50 -4.23
N ILE A 113 -1.09 5.70 -3.88
CA ILE A 113 0.18 5.68 -4.63
C ILE A 113 -0.10 5.20 -6.05
N ALA A 114 -0.79 4.08 -6.23
CA ALA A 114 -1.10 3.56 -7.56
C ALA A 114 -1.93 4.55 -8.40
N GLN A 115 -2.87 5.28 -7.80
CA GLN A 115 -3.63 6.32 -8.50
C GLN A 115 -2.75 7.49 -8.96
N LYS A 116 -1.67 7.83 -8.24
CA LYS A 116 -0.80 8.97 -8.58
C LYS A 116 0.39 8.60 -9.45
N GLU A 117 0.88 7.37 -9.38
CA GLU A 117 2.01 6.89 -10.19
C GLU A 117 1.55 6.31 -11.53
N SER A 118 0.40 5.61 -11.61
CA SER A 118 -0.08 4.99 -12.87
C SER A 118 -1.58 5.15 -13.18
N SER A 119 -2.34 5.91 -12.38
CA SER A 119 -3.81 5.88 -12.39
C SER A 119 -4.40 4.47 -12.14
N CYS A 120 -3.70 3.65 -11.34
CA CYS A 120 -4.01 2.24 -11.09
C CYS A 120 -4.05 1.37 -12.36
N ASP A 121 -3.32 1.76 -13.41
CA ASP A 121 -3.15 0.97 -14.62
C ASP A 121 -1.86 0.13 -14.52
N PRO A 122 -1.92 -1.21 -14.61
CA PRO A 122 -0.73 -2.06 -14.60
C PRO A 122 0.03 -2.09 -15.95
N SER A 123 -0.56 -1.57 -17.03
CA SER A 123 0.07 -1.51 -18.36
C SER A 123 0.85 -0.21 -18.65
N VAL A 124 0.70 0.80 -17.79
CA VAL A 124 1.37 2.10 -17.93
C VAL A 124 2.83 2.02 -17.52
N TYR A 125 3.69 2.64 -18.33
CA TYR A 125 5.11 2.83 -18.06
C TYR A 125 5.52 4.30 -18.26
N ALA A 126 6.54 4.73 -17.53
CA ALA A 126 7.19 6.02 -17.66
C ALA A 126 8.68 5.84 -17.99
N SER A 127 9.22 6.77 -18.80
CA SER A 127 10.66 6.88 -19.03
C SER A 127 11.23 7.97 -18.12
N GLY A 128 12.21 7.62 -17.29
CA GLY A 128 12.86 8.51 -16.33
C GLY A 128 14.38 8.59 -16.56
N SER A 129 15.05 9.46 -15.81
CA SER A 129 16.51 9.70 -15.95
C SER A 129 17.39 8.47 -15.69
N TYR A 130 16.86 7.42 -15.09
CA TYR A 130 17.58 6.18 -14.81
C TYR A 130 17.12 4.98 -15.66
N GLY A 131 16.01 5.09 -16.41
CA GLY A 131 15.51 4.00 -17.24
C GLY A 131 14.00 4.05 -17.49
N ARG A 132 13.36 2.89 -17.32
CA ARG A 132 11.93 2.66 -17.54
C ARG A 132 11.32 2.16 -16.23
N ALA A 133 10.21 2.76 -15.82
CA ALA A 133 9.47 2.39 -14.62
C ALA A 133 8.04 1.99 -15.01
N ASP A 134 7.50 0.94 -14.37
CA ASP A 134 6.34 0.22 -14.90
C ASP A 134 5.27 -0.10 -13.86
N GLY A 135 4.05 -0.34 -14.33
CA GLY A 135 2.95 -0.90 -13.57
C GLY A 135 2.39 -0.01 -12.47
N LEU A 136 1.59 -0.61 -11.58
CA LEU A 136 0.81 0.08 -10.56
C LEU A 136 1.60 1.11 -9.75
N PHE A 137 2.82 0.77 -9.34
CA PHE A 137 3.65 1.62 -8.49
C PHE A 137 4.84 2.24 -9.22
N GLN A 138 4.91 2.18 -10.56
CA GLN A 138 6.06 2.66 -11.36
C GLN A 138 7.40 2.14 -10.80
N LEU A 139 7.57 0.82 -10.88
CA LEU A 139 8.79 0.13 -10.47
C LEU A 139 9.83 0.14 -11.61
N GLU A 140 10.99 0.72 -11.33
CA GLU A 140 12.18 0.76 -12.19
C GLU A 140 12.55 -0.65 -12.64
N HIS A 141 12.72 -0.86 -13.96
CA HIS A 141 13.06 -2.15 -14.55
C HIS A 141 14.41 -2.71 -14.03
N SER A 142 15.39 -1.84 -13.80
CA SER A 142 16.70 -2.28 -13.32
C SER A 142 16.66 -2.68 -11.85
N TYR A 143 17.00 -3.94 -11.58
CA TYR A 143 17.21 -4.43 -10.22
C TYR A 143 18.22 -3.58 -9.44
N VAL A 144 19.26 -3.04 -10.09
CA VAL A 144 20.27 -2.20 -9.45
C VAL A 144 19.68 -0.89 -8.94
N LEU A 145 18.74 -0.29 -9.68
CA LEU A 145 18.06 0.95 -9.29
C LEU A 145 17.09 0.72 -8.13
N ARG A 146 16.34 -0.39 -8.15
CA ARG A 146 15.47 -0.79 -7.03
C ARG A 146 16.29 -1.12 -5.77
N ARG A 147 17.45 -1.79 -5.92
CA ARG A 147 18.33 -2.22 -4.83
C ARG A 147 18.83 -1.07 -3.95
N GLY A 148 19.02 0.13 -4.51
CA GLY A 148 19.47 1.32 -3.77
C GLY A 148 18.48 1.81 -2.69
N SER A 149 17.23 1.37 -2.74
CA SER A 149 16.15 1.84 -1.85
C SER A 149 15.63 0.78 -0.87
N GLY A 150 16.39 -0.32 -0.67
CA GLY A 150 15.95 -1.42 0.19
C GLY A 150 14.70 -2.13 -0.33
N ARG A 151 14.55 -2.30 -1.66
CA ARG A 151 13.43 -3.03 -2.27
C ARG A 151 13.79 -4.58 -2.25
N ASP A 152 13.13 -5.43 -1.41
CA ASP A 152 13.55 -6.78 -0.87
C ASP A 152 13.99 -7.86 -1.90
N ALA A 153 14.85 -8.81 -1.50
CA ALA A 153 15.61 -9.70 -2.39
C ALA A 153 14.84 -10.91 -2.95
N ASP A 154 13.84 -11.43 -2.24
CA ASP A 154 12.99 -12.52 -2.77
C ASP A 154 11.68 -11.98 -3.38
N LEU A 155 11.19 -10.83 -2.92
CA LEU A 155 9.91 -10.24 -3.34
C LEU A 155 10.02 -9.11 -4.37
N CYS A 156 11.19 -8.49 -4.56
CA CYS A 156 11.42 -7.46 -5.60
C CYS A 156 12.55 -7.82 -6.61
N ARG A 157 12.92 -9.10 -6.68
CA ARG A 157 13.87 -9.62 -7.67
C ARG A 157 13.17 -9.99 -8.98
N THR A 158 13.48 -9.23 -10.02
CA THR A 158 13.12 -9.57 -11.40
C THR A 158 14.10 -10.58 -11.98
N ARG A 159 13.57 -11.54 -12.73
CA ARG A 159 14.24 -12.52 -13.59
C ARG A 159 14.24 -12.04 -15.05
N GLY A 160 13.19 -11.31 -15.47
CA GLY A 160 13.06 -10.70 -16.79
C GLY A 160 12.56 -9.24 -16.75
N PRO A 161 12.54 -8.56 -17.91
CA PRO A 161 12.04 -7.18 -18.04
C PRO A 161 10.51 -7.09 -18.15
N THR A 162 9.79 -8.20 -17.97
CA THR A 162 8.31 -8.27 -18.00
C THR A 162 7.69 -8.50 -16.63
N ASP A 163 8.48 -8.95 -15.66
CA ASP A 163 8.04 -9.29 -14.30
C ASP A 163 7.47 -8.05 -13.58
N THR A 164 7.98 -6.86 -13.91
CA THR A 164 7.47 -5.54 -13.50
C THR A 164 6.07 -5.20 -14.04
N LEU A 165 5.52 -5.97 -14.99
CA LEU A 165 4.14 -5.82 -15.46
C LEU A 165 3.14 -6.67 -14.66
N ASP A 166 3.60 -7.64 -13.86
CA ASP A 166 2.73 -8.45 -13.04
C ASP A 166 2.26 -7.70 -11.78
N VAL A 167 0.95 -7.75 -11.52
CA VAL A 167 0.31 -7.07 -10.38
C VAL A 167 0.75 -7.68 -9.04
N THR A 168 0.97 -9.00 -9.00
CA THR A 168 1.41 -9.67 -7.76
C THR A 168 2.81 -9.22 -7.41
N PHE A 169 3.77 -9.26 -8.36
CA PHE A 169 5.11 -8.71 -8.20
C PHE A 169 5.11 -7.23 -7.85
N GLN A 170 4.26 -6.42 -8.50
CA GLN A 170 4.11 -5.00 -8.18
C GLN A 170 3.77 -4.78 -6.70
N ILE A 171 2.80 -5.53 -6.16
CA ILE A 171 2.37 -5.45 -4.75
C ILE A 171 3.40 -6.08 -3.81
N GLU A 172 3.92 -7.26 -4.14
CA GLU A 172 4.87 -8.03 -3.31
C GLU A 172 6.21 -7.31 -3.18
N CYS A 173 6.70 -6.74 -4.28
CA CYS A 173 7.68 -5.68 -4.21
C CYS A 173 7.13 -4.55 -3.34
N ALA A 174 6.09 -3.80 -3.73
CA ALA A 174 5.70 -2.53 -3.07
C ALA A 174 5.56 -2.56 -1.54
N VAL A 175 5.05 -3.64 -0.97
CA VAL A 175 4.87 -3.80 0.48
C VAL A 175 6.18 -4.14 1.20
N SER A 176 7.07 -4.96 0.61
CA SER A 176 8.33 -5.43 1.23
C SER A 176 9.33 -4.33 1.65
N ILE A 177 8.98 -3.06 1.39
CA ILE A 177 9.87 -1.92 1.26
C ILE A 177 9.36 -0.76 2.07
N PHE A 178 8.04 -0.61 2.14
CA PHE A 178 7.45 0.10 3.26
C PHE A 178 7.98 -0.52 4.57
N ARG A 179 8.12 -1.86 4.61
CA ARG A 179 8.87 -2.59 5.63
C ARG A 179 10.34 -2.17 5.74
N ASP A 180 11.12 -2.20 4.66
CA ASP A 180 12.57 -1.93 4.75
C ASP A 180 12.91 -0.46 5.02
N ILE A 181 12.32 0.50 4.31
CA ILE A 181 12.57 1.94 4.50
C ILE A 181 12.01 2.40 5.85
N HIS A 182 10.76 2.05 6.20
CA HIS A 182 10.09 2.67 7.34
C HIS A 182 10.22 1.89 8.65
N CYS A 183 10.46 0.56 8.61
CA CYS A 183 10.73 -0.24 9.80
C CYS A 183 12.23 -0.59 9.92
N LYS A 184 12.84 -1.32 8.97
CA LYS A 184 14.27 -1.72 9.09
C LYS A 184 15.22 -0.51 9.17
N MET A 185 14.98 0.54 8.38
CA MET A 185 15.76 1.79 8.41
C MET A 185 15.16 2.90 9.29
N ASN A 186 14.04 2.63 9.98
CA ASN A 186 13.32 3.55 10.87
C ASN A 186 13.16 4.98 10.29
N ARG A 187 12.62 5.09 9.08
CA ARG A 187 12.33 6.38 8.42
C ARG A 187 10.82 6.69 8.46
N PRO A 188 10.39 7.95 8.71
CA PRO A 188 8.98 8.30 8.55
C PRO A 188 8.51 8.11 7.09
N ILE A 189 7.20 7.97 6.84
CA ILE A 189 6.70 7.83 5.45
C ILE A 189 7.10 9.05 4.59
N GLU A 190 7.07 10.25 5.17
CA GLU A 190 7.44 11.50 4.50
C GLU A 190 8.95 11.69 4.25
N TYR A 191 9.77 10.64 4.42
CA TYR A 191 11.22 10.71 4.29
C TYR A 191 11.67 11.20 2.91
N ARG A 192 12.48 12.28 2.89
CA ARG A 192 12.99 12.93 1.67
C ARG A 192 13.79 11.98 0.75
N GLY A 193 14.35 10.89 1.29
CA GLY A 193 15.04 9.84 0.53
C GLY A 193 14.20 8.60 0.21
N GLY A 194 12.89 8.61 0.47
CA GLY A 194 11.99 7.54 0.06
C GLY A 194 11.97 7.44 -1.47
N TYR A 195 11.96 6.22 -2.02
CA TYR A 195 12.05 6.00 -3.47
C TYR A 195 10.95 6.77 -4.21
N TRP A 196 9.70 6.66 -3.76
CA TRP A 196 8.54 7.11 -4.53
C TRP A 196 8.22 8.57 -4.19
N GLU A 197 8.29 9.45 -5.20
CA GLU A 197 8.44 10.88 -4.98
C GLU A 197 7.22 11.55 -4.34
N ARG A 198 6.01 11.09 -4.68
CA ARG A 198 4.75 11.70 -4.22
C ARG A 198 4.53 11.61 -2.71
N LEU A 199 5.27 10.75 -2.01
CA LEU A 199 5.25 10.60 -0.56
C LEU A 199 6.26 11.51 0.17
N ARG A 200 7.26 12.07 -0.52
CA ARG A 200 8.33 12.86 0.11
C ARG A 200 7.77 14.17 0.67
N GLY A 201 8.04 14.45 1.94
CA GLY A 201 7.68 15.74 2.56
C GLY A 201 8.36 16.91 1.84
N GLN A 202 7.61 17.99 1.60
CA GLN A 202 8.06 19.12 0.80
C GLN A 202 9.38 19.76 1.31
N ARG A 203 10.08 20.42 0.38
CA ARG A 203 11.13 21.40 0.73
C ARG A 203 10.46 22.63 1.38
N ARG A 204 10.40 22.62 2.72
CA ARG A 204 10.88 23.77 3.49
C ARG A 204 12.39 23.88 3.27
#